data_AF-A0A946ME17-F1
#
_entry.id   AF-A0A946ME17-F1
#
_cell.length_a   1.000
_cell.length_b   1.000
_cell.length_c   1.000
_cell.angle_alpha   90.00
_cell.angle_beta   90.00
_cell.angle_gamma   90.00
#
_symmetry.space_group_name_H-M   'P 1'
#
loop_
_entity.id
_entity.type
_entity.pdbx_description
1 polymer ?
#
loop_
_entity_poly.entity_id
_entity_poly.type
_entity_poly.pdbx_seq_one_letter_code
_entity_poly.pdbx_strand_id
1 'polypeptide(L)'
;MQHLYAVQSIAELREFDPFYSAQLRTSGYQNPGDGGGGDFYWDAEDMQPDDGGLVFKSKLTTKGRWRRISNGSWDIRQFGALPASGDVTQQFQHALDACHKGGSLYIPSGHYTIRQPLRVHQGTTVHGDGLLSEIHYYGSAKTGCWNAAQRSPATAMTFKGLNTFVHTQNTRAYTLTGMSFSRFDNLFVHLRSPNTSAYYGPANGESPYYNVFTNCHASGPGGDS
;
A
#
# COMPACT_ATOMS: atom_id res chain seq x y z
N MET A 1 -0.72 1.45 39.30
CA MET A 1 0.09 0.95 38.16
C MET A 1 -0.79 1.02 36.92
N GLN A 2 -0.40 1.76 35.89
CA GLN A 2 -1.08 1.69 34.59
C GLN A 2 -0.62 0.39 33.93
N HIS A 3 -1.52 -0.58 33.82
CA HIS A 3 -1.25 -1.80 33.08
C HIS A 3 -1.51 -1.52 31.60
N LEU A 4 -0.53 -1.83 30.74
CA LEU A 4 -0.77 -1.87 29.30
C LEU A 4 -1.64 -3.10 29.02
N TYR A 5 -2.86 -2.89 28.54
CA TYR A 5 -3.71 -3.99 28.08
C TYR A 5 -3.23 -4.45 26.70
N ALA A 6 -3.23 -5.76 26.49
CA ALA A 6 -2.85 -6.37 25.22
C ALA A 6 -3.90 -7.39 24.78
N VAL A 7 -4.22 -7.35 23.50
CA VAL A 7 -5.11 -8.31 22.80
C VAL A 7 -4.35 -8.91 21.62
N GLN A 8 -4.84 -10.02 21.08
CA GLN A 8 -4.12 -10.80 20.08
C GLN A 8 -4.21 -10.19 18.67
N SER A 9 -5.35 -9.57 18.34
CA SER A 9 -5.67 -9.15 16.96
C SER A 9 -6.50 -7.87 16.89
N ILE A 10 -6.66 -7.32 15.68
CA ILE A 10 -7.57 -6.21 15.40
C ILE A 10 -9.04 -6.60 15.63
N ALA A 11 -9.39 -7.87 15.42
CA ALA A 11 -10.74 -8.35 15.68
C ALA A 11 -11.10 -8.20 17.17
N GLU A 12 -10.19 -8.57 18.07
CA GLU A 12 -10.35 -8.38 19.51
C GLU A 12 -10.33 -6.91 19.92
N LEU A 13 -9.46 -6.09 19.30
CA LEU A 13 -9.46 -4.64 19.52
C LEU A 13 -10.81 -3.99 19.21
N ARG A 14 -11.51 -4.44 18.15
CA ARG A 14 -12.84 -3.92 17.81
C ARG A 14 -13.91 -4.29 18.83
N GLU A 15 -13.69 -5.32 19.62
CA GLU A 15 -14.61 -5.81 20.66
C GLU A 15 -14.21 -5.34 22.07
N PHE A 16 -13.04 -4.70 22.20
CA PHE A 16 -12.55 -4.20 23.49
C PHE A 16 -13.34 -2.97 23.95
N ASP A 17 -13.83 -3.01 25.18
CA ASP A 17 -14.52 -1.87 25.81
C ASP A 17 -13.49 -0.84 26.33
N PRO A 18 -13.45 0.38 25.76
CA PRO A 18 -12.52 1.42 26.16
C PRO A 18 -12.73 1.91 27.61
N PHE A 19 -13.82 1.51 28.29
CA PHE A 19 -13.98 1.73 29.72
C PHE A 19 -12.88 1.06 30.55
N TYR A 20 -12.43 -0.14 30.15
CA TYR A 20 -11.37 -0.86 30.88
C TYR A 20 -9.99 -0.23 30.68
N SER A 21 -9.73 0.32 29.49
CA SER A 21 -8.51 1.05 29.18
C SER A 21 -8.69 1.87 27.91
N ALA A 22 -8.21 3.11 27.91
CA ALA A 22 -8.13 3.94 26.69
C ALA A 22 -6.82 3.73 25.91
N GLN A 23 -5.94 2.83 26.35
CA GLN A 23 -4.71 2.43 25.67
C GLN A 23 -4.63 0.91 25.53
N LEU A 24 -4.28 0.43 24.34
CA LEU A 24 -4.31 -0.99 24.01
C LEU A 24 -3.18 -1.33 23.04
N ARG A 25 -2.56 -2.51 23.22
CA ARG A 25 -1.63 -3.10 22.25
C ARG A 25 -2.27 -4.31 21.57
N THR A 26 -2.01 -4.47 20.28
CA THR A 26 -2.33 -5.71 19.53
C THR A 26 -1.04 -6.45 19.17
N SER A 27 -1.03 -7.77 19.32
CA SER A 27 0.12 -8.61 18.95
C SER A 27 0.25 -8.85 17.44
N GLY A 28 -0.81 -8.62 16.67
CA GLY A 28 -0.86 -8.76 15.22
C GLY A 28 -2.11 -8.14 14.62
N TYR A 29 -2.26 -8.17 13.30
CA TYR A 29 -3.48 -7.75 12.63
C TYR A 29 -4.57 -8.81 12.75
N GLN A 30 -4.27 -10.01 12.25
CA GLN A 30 -5.14 -11.18 12.27
C GLN A 30 -4.65 -12.21 13.29
N ASN A 31 -3.34 -12.48 13.32
CA ASN A 31 -2.73 -13.46 14.22
C ASN A 31 -1.56 -12.83 14.99
N PRO A 32 -1.33 -13.19 16.26
CA PRO A 32 -0.14 -12.75 16.98
C PRO A 32 1.15 -12.98 16.18
N GLY A 33 1.97 -11.94 16.05
CA GLY A 33 3.27 -12.03 15.38
C GLY A 33 3.23 -11.90 13.85
N ASP A 34 2.07 -11.64 13.23
CA ASP A 34 2.00 -11.40 11.78
C ASP A 34 2.66 -10.08 11.32
N GLY A 35 3.00 -9.19 12.27
CA GLY A 35 3.66 -7.91 12.04
C GLY A 35 2.71 -6.74 11.80
N GLY A 36 1.40 -6.96 11.78
CA GLY A 36 0.39 -5.90 11.64
C GLY A 36 -0.16 -5.35 12.97
N GLY A 37 0.37 -5.81 14.10
CA GLY A 37 0.03 -5.33 15.44
C GLY A 37 0.52 -3.90 15.70
N GLY A 38 0.38 -3.42 16.94
CA GLY A 38 0.84 -2.09 17.34
C GLY A 38 0.10 -1.50 18.53
N ASP A 39 0.37 -0.23 18.80
CA ASP A 39 -0.19 0.51 19.93
C ASP A 39 -1.33 1.43 19.49
N PHE A 40 -2.35 1.50 20.33
CA PHE A 40 -3.60 2.19 20.06
C PHE A 40 -4.05 3.01 21.24
N TYR A 41 -4.76 4.09 20.94
CA TYR A 41 -5.53 4.83 21.93
C TYR A 41 -6.99 4.99 21.49
N TRP A 42 -7.89 5.12 22.46
CA TRP A 42 -9.29 5.40 22.22
C TRP A 42 -9.53 6.92 22.10
N ASP A 43 -10.15 7.34 21.00
CA ASP A 43 -10.68 8.68 20.82
C ASP A 43 -12.21 8.60 20.83
N ALA A 44 -12.84 9.10 21.89
CA ALA A 44 -14.29 9.02 22.07
C ALA A 44 -15.08 9.96 21.15
N GLU A 45 -14.43 10.98 20.57
CA GLU A 45 -15.07 11.96 19.71
C GLU A 45 -14.91 11.65 18.21
N ASP A 46 -13.97 10.77 17.87
CA ASP A 46 -13.69 10.41 16.48
C ASP A 46 -14.86 9.66 15.82
N MET A 47 -15.20 10.13 14.61
CA MET A 47 -16.27 9.62 13.76
C MET A 47 -15.76 9.23 12.37
N GLN A 48 -14.46 9.30 12.12
CA GLN A 48 -13.87 8.94 10.84
C GLN A 48 -14.29 7.53 10.40
N PRO A 49 -14.42 7.28 9.10
CA PRO A 49 -14.63 5.93 8.58
C PRO A 49 -13.53 5.00 9.05
N ASP A 50 -13.85 3.71 9.11
CA ASP A 50 -12.85 2.69 9.32
C ASP A 50 -11.97 2.57 8.08
N ASP A 51 -10.66 2.73 8.24
CA ASP A 51 -9.69 2.58 7.16
C ASP A 51 -8.93 1.25 7.24
N GLY A 52 -9.28 0.40 8.20
CA GLY A 52 -8.66 -0.91 8.37
C GLY A 52 -7.18 -0.87 8.74
N GLY A 53 -6.61 0.28 9.12
CA GLY A 53 -5.19 0.40 9.46
C GLY A 53 -4.85 1.43 10.54
N LEU A 54 -5.29 2.67 10.40
CA LEU A 54 -5.03 3.75 11.37
C LEU A 54 -6.22 4.03 12.27
N VAL A 55 -7.43 3.85 11.74
CA VAL A 55 -8.70 4.13 12.38
C VAL A 55 -9.56 2.88 12.36
N PHE A 56 -9.83 2.34 13.55
CA PHE A 56 -10.67 1.16 13.73
C PHE A 56 -11.93 1.52 14.51
N LYS A 57 -13.08 1.25 13.89
CA LYS A 57 -14.39 1.39 14.52
C LYS A 57 -14.63 0.25 15.52
N SER A 58 -15.03 0.61 16.74
CA SER A 58 -15.51 -0.34 17.75
C SER A 58 -16.83 -0.97 17.30
N LYS A 59 -17.04 -2.25 17.65
CA LYS A 59 -18.33 -2.94 17.49
C LYS A 59 -19.31 -2.58 18.61
N LEU A 60 -18.86 -1.96 19.69
CA LEU A 60 -19.67 -1.65 20.87
C LEU A 60 -20.40 -0.30 20.79
N THR A 61 -19.93 0.60 19.93
CA THR A 61 -20.45 1.97 19.81
C THR A 61 -20.39 2.47 18.37
N THR A 62 -21.31 3.35 17.99
CA THR A 62 -21.29 4.04 16.69
C THR A 62 -20.31 5.22 16.67
N LYS A 63 -20.02 5.82 17.84
CA LYS A 63 -19.12 6.96 18.04
C LYS A 63 -17.85 6.55 18.78
N GLY A 64 -16.72 7.12 18.37
CA GLY A 64 -15.40 6.86 18.90
C GLY A 64 -14.64 5.80 18.10
N ARG A 65 -13.31 5.93 18.07
CA ARG A 65 -12.39 5.08 17.27
C ARG A 65 -11.17 4.68 18.08
N TRP A 66 -10.70 3.46 17.81
CA TRP A 66 -9.34 3.08 18.14
C TRP A 66 -8.41 3.64 17.09
N ARG A 67 -7.44 4.44 17.54
CA ARG A 67 -6.47 5.09 16.68
C ARG A 67 -5.09 4.53 16.89
N ARG A 68 -4.47 4.10 15.80
CA ARG A 68 -3.07 3.64 15.79
C ARG A 68 -2.14 4.80 16.10
N ILE A 69 -1.22 4.58 17.03
CA ILE A 69 -0.13 5.51 17.33
C ILE A 69 0.98 5.31 16.28
N SER A 70 1.48 6.39 15.69
CA SER A 70 2.42 6.29 14.57
C SER A 70 3.42 7.45 14.46
N ASN A 71 4.43 7.24 13.62
CA ASN A 71 5.52 8.18 13.34
C ASN A 71 5.71 8.48 11.84
N GLY A 72 4.72 8.17 10.98
CA GLY A 72 4.75 8.51 9.54
C GLY A 72 5.42 7.50 8.61
N SER A 73 5.71 6.28 9.09
CA SER A 73 6.07 5.13 8.26
C SER A 73 5.16 3.96 8.56
N TRP A 74 4.71 3.29 7.50
CA TRP A 74 3.64 2.31 7.55
C TRP A 74 4.11 0.96 7.03
N ASP A 75 3.75 -0.11 7.73
CA ASP A 75 3.89 -1.47 7.23
C ASP A 75 2.55 -1.90 6.63
N ILE A 76 2.56 -2.43 5.42
CA ILE A 76 1.34 -2.84 4.71
C ILE A 76 0.49 -3.84 5.51
N ARG A 77 1.12 -4.66 6.38
CA ARG A 77 0.44 -5.62 7.24
C ARG A 77 -0.40 -4.96 8.33
N GLN A 78 -0.08 -3.72 8.70
CA GLN A 78 -0.89 -2.93 9.65
C GLN A 78 -2.27 -2.58 9.10
N PHE A 79 -2.45 -2.69 7.78
CA PHE A 79 -3.71 -2.49 7.06
C PHE A 79 -4.40 -3.81 6.70
N GLY A 80 -3.88 -4.94 7.18
CA GLY A 80 -4.43 -6.28 6.93
C GLY A 80 -4.03 -6.90 5.59
N ALA A 81 -3.13 -6.28 4.84
CA ALA A 81 -2.55 -6.88 3.64
C ALA A 81 -1.42 -7.84 4.04
N LEU A 82 -1.80 -9.08 4.28
CA LEU A 82 -0.89 -10.20 4.54
C LEU A 82 -0.51 -10.90 3.22
N PRO A 83 0.69 -11.50 3.11
CA PRO A 83 1.07 -12.23 1.91
C PRO A 83 0.19 -13.47 1.73
N ALA A 84 -0.09 -13.81 0.47
CA ALA A 84 -0.90 -14.96 0.08
C ALA A 84 -2.34 -15.00 0.67
N SER A 85 -2.90 -13.87 1.11
CA SER A 85 -4.25 -13.78 1.69
C SER A 85 -5.37 -13.54 0.66
N GLY A 86 -5.09 -13.68 -0.63
CA GLY A 86 -6.02 -13.35 -1.72
C GLY A 86 -5.82 -11.94 -2.26
N ASP A 87 -6.91 -11.31 -2.72
CA ASP A 87 -6.90 -9.94 -3.23
C ASP A 87 -6.80 -8.93 -2.08
N VAL A 88 -5.72 -8.16 -2.06
CA VAL A 88 -5.41 -7.17 -1.02
C VAL A 88 -5.46 -5.73 -1.54
N THR A 89 -6.13 -5.52 -2.66
CA THR A 89 -6.22 -4.20 -3.34
C THR A 89 -6.69 -3.09 -2.40
N GLN A 90 -7.75 -3.34 -1.61
CA GLN A 90 -8.32 -2.31 -0.73
C GLN A 90 -7.36 -1.94 0.40
N GLN A 91 -6.73 -2.92 1.02
CA GLN A 91 -5.76 -2.75 2.09
C GLN A 91 -4.54 -1.96 1.61
N PHE A 92 -4.04 -2.29 0.40
CA PHE A 92 -3.01 -1.50 -0.26
C PHE A 92 -3.43 -0.06 -0.50
N GLN A 93 -4.65 0.18 -0.99
CA GLN A 93 -5.11 1.54 -1.24
C GLN A 93 -5.21 2.35 0.06
N HIS A 94 -5.78 1.79 1.13
CA HIS A 94 -5.84 2.46 2.43
C HIS A 94 -4.44 2.77 2.99
N ALA A 95 -3.48 1.85 2.83
CA ALA A 95 -2.10 2.07 3.26
C ALA A 95 -1.41 3.18 2.45
N LEU A 96 -1.71 3.31 1.16
CA LEU A 96 -1.24 4.41 0.33
C LEU A 96 -1.90 5.73 0.71
N ASP A 97 -3.20 5.73 1.04
CA ASP A 97 -3.94 6.91 1.48
C ASP A 97 -3.44 7.43 2.84
N ALA A 98 -2.92 6.56 3.71
CA ALA A 98 -2.20 6.94 4.92
C ALA A 98 -0.92 7.75 4.65
N CYS A 99 -0.37 7.68 3.42
CA CYS A 99 0.77 8.47 2.96
C CYS A 99 0.38 9.77 2.21
N HIS A 100 -0.88 10.23 2.29
CA HIS A 100 -1.33 11.42 1.54
C HIS A 100 -0.56 12.72 1.86
N LYS A 101 0.09 12.81 3.03
CA LYS A 101 0.99 13.93 3.41
C LYS A 101 2.47 13.63 3.13
N GLY A 102 2.75 12.62 2.33
CA GLY A 102 4.06 11.98 2.21
C GLY A 102 4.26 10.88 3.24
N GLY A 103 5.46 10.28 3.26
CA GLY A 103 5.83 9.20 4.18
C GLY A 103 6.32 7.96 3.44
N SER A 104 6.40 6.84 4.15
CA SER A 104 6.83 5.57 3.57
C SER A 104 5.84 4.44 3.81
N LEU A 105 5.67 3.61 2.80
CA LEU A 105 4.96 2.34 2.86
C LEU A 105 5.97 1.22 2.63
N TYR A 106 6.15 0.38 3.65
CA TYR A 106 6.95 -0.83 3.62
C TYR A 106 6.09 -2.03 3.24
N ILE A 107 6.57 -2.83 2.29
CA ILE A 107 5.96 -4.05 1.81
C ILE A 107 6.97 -5.18 2.04
N PRO A 108 6.77 -6.05 3.05
CA PRO A 108 7.69 -7.14 3.31
C PRO A 108 7.56 -8.21 2.23
N SER A 109 8.55 -9.08 2.17
CA SER A 109 8.58 -10.25 1.31
C SER A 109 7.28 -11.06 1.37
N GLY A 110 6.74 -11.39 0.19
CA GLY A 110 5.57 -12.20 -0.01
C GLY A 110 4.82 -11.86 -1.30
N HIS A 111 3.79 -12.65 -1.57
CA HIS A 111 2.97 -12.54 -2.76
C HIS A 111 1.68 -11.76 -2.47
N TYR A 112 1.50 -10.59 -3.09
CA TYR A 112 0.33 -9.73 -2.92
C TYR A 112 -0.47 -9.63 -4.22
N THR A 113 -1.73 -10.06 -4.20
CA THR A 113 -2.60 -9.99 -5.38
C THR A 113 -3.32 -8.64 -5.42
N ILE A 114 -3.21 -7.95 -6.56
CA ILE A 114 -3.84 -6.66 -6.81
C ILE A 114 -4.71 -6.76 -8.06
N ARG A 115 -5.99 -6.37 -7.97
CA ARG A 115 -6.97 -6.46 -9.06
C ARG A 115 -7.49 -5.12 -9.54
N GLN A 116 -7.19 -4.02 -8.85
CA GLN A 116 -7.50 -2.67 -9.32
C GLN A 116 -6.28 -1.76 -9.25
N PRO A 117 -6.25 -0.68 -10.06
CA PRO A 117 -5.20 0.32 -9.99
C PRO A 117 -4.99 0.88 -8.58
N LEU A 118 -3.75 0.86 -8.12
CA LEU A 118 -3.31 1.51 -6.91
C LEU A 118 -2.94 2.97 -7.20
N ARG A 119 -3.44 3.86 -6.36
CA ARG A 119 -3.20 5.30 -6.40
C ARG A 119 -2.20 5.66 -5.32
N VAL A 120 -1.01 6.08 -5.75
CA VAL A 120 0.08 6.48 -4.86
C VAL A 120 0.03 8.00 -4.71
N HIS A 121 0.25 8.52 -3.51
CA HIS A 121 0.22 9.98 -3.28
C HIS A 121 1.60 10.62 -3.46
N GLN A 122 1.63 11.91 -3.74
CA GLN A 122 2.88 12.65 -3.89
C GLN A 122 3.75 12.56 -2.64
N GLY A 123 5.06 12.40 -2.82
CA GLY A 123 6.02 12.28 -1.73
C GLY A 123 6.03 10.93 -1.03
N THR A 124 5.25 9.94 -1.53
CA THR A 124 5.24 8.59 -0.96
C THR A 124 6.49 7.82 -1.39
N THR A 125 7.14 7.16 -0.43
CA THR A 125 8.17 6.13 -0.68
C THR A 125 7.58 4.75 -0.47
N VAL A 126 7.35 4.02 -1.55
CA VAL A 126 6.97 2.61 -1.52
C VAL A 126 8.23 1.77 -1.59
N HIS A 127 8.46 0.88 -0.62
CA HIS A 127 9.66 0.06 -0.59
C HIS A 127 9.41 -1.34 -0.07
N GLY A 128 10.21 -2.31 -0.50
CA GLY A 128 10.18 -3.67 0.00
C GLY A 128 11.55 -4.27 0.25
N ASP A 129 11.56 -5.57 0.49
CA ASP A 129 12.75 -6.39 0.81
C ASP A 129 13.56 -6.82 -0.42
N GLY A 130 13.22 -6.33 -1.61
CA GLY A 130 13.84 -6.71 -2.88
C GLY A 130 13.02 -7.75 -3.64
N LEU A 131 13.71 -8.77 -4.16
CA LEU A 131 13.15 -9.73 -5.11
C LEU A 131 11.94 -10.52 -4.60
N LEU A 132 11.77 -10.64 -3.29
CA LEU A 132 10.68 -11.41 -2.70
C LEU A 132 9.47 -10.55 -2.33
N SER A 133 9.52 -9.22 -2.50
CA SER A 133 8.33 -8.36 -2.35
C SER A 133 7.57 -8.31 -3.67
N GLU A 134 6.62 -9.23 -3.84
CA GLU A 134 6.01 -9.53 -5.13
C GLU A 134 4.59 -8.97 -5.26
N ILE A 135 4.39 -8.08 -6.23
CA ILE A 135 3.12 -7.41 -6.49
C ILE A 135 2.51 -7.97 -7.77
N HIS A 136 1.47 -8.78 -7.63
CA HIS A 136 0.85 -9.50 -8.74
C HIS A 136 -0.42 -8.78 -9.21
N TYR A 137 -0.30 -8.11 -10.35
CA TYR A 137 -1.38 -7.32 -10.93
C TYR A 137 -2.22 -8.10 -11.93
N TYR A 138 -3.52 -8.19 -11.64
CA TYR A 138 -4.56 -8.82 -12.45
C TYR A 138 -5.68 -7.83 -12.83
N GLY A 139 -5.37 -6.54 -12.91
CA GLY A 139 -6.37 -5.54 -13.29
C GLY A 139 -6.90 -5.70 -14.71
N SER A 140 -7.99 -4.99 -15.01
CA SER A 140 -8.64 -4.99 -16.33
C SER A 140 -7.72 -4.45 -17.42
N ALA A 141 -7.96 -4.82 -18.68
CA ALA A 141 -7.25 -4.24 -19.82
C ALA A 141 -7.26 -2.70 -19.79
N LYS A 142 -6.19 -2.08 -20.31
CA LYS A 142 -5.93 -0.63 -20.37
C LYS A 142 -5.67 0.07 -19.03
N THR A 143 -5.59 -0.65 -17.92
CA THR A 143 -5.22 -0.08 -16.61
C THR A 143 -3.80 -0.42 -16.19
N GLY A 144 -3.28 0.28 -15.18
CA GLY A 144 -1.96 0.05 -14.60
C GLY A 144 -2.01 -0.30 -13.12
N CYS A 145 -1.01 -1.04 -12.63
CA CYS A 145 -0.88 -1.34 -11.20
C CYS A 145 -0.62 -0.07 -10.40
N TRP A 146 0.50 0.62 -10.65
CA TRP A 146 0.92 1.81 -9.93
C TRP A 146 0.59 3.07 -10.72
N ASN A 147 -0.17 3.98 -10.11
CA ASN A 147 -0.65 5.21 -10.75
C ASN A 147 -0.49 6.38 -9.79
N ALA A 148 -0.28 7.57 -10.33
CA ALA A 148 -0.39 8.79 -9.54
C ALA A 148 -1.84 8.99 -9.04
N ALA A 149 -2.01 9.26 -7.75
CA ALA A 149 -3.31 9.59 -7.17
C ALA A 149 -3.86 10.92 -7.69
N GLN A 150 -2.96 11.84 -8.06
CA GLN A 150 -3.27 13.12 -8.66
C GLN A 150 -2.38 13.36 -9.88
N ARG A 151 -2.95 14.01 -10.90
CA ARG A 151 -2.17 14.47 -12.05
C ARG A 151 -1.65 15.88 -11.74
N SER A 152 -0.34 16.02 -11.66
CA SER A 152 0.32 17.32 -11.49
C SER A 152 1.65 17.33 -12.25
N PRO A 153 2.09 18.48 -12.77
CA PRO A 153 3.36 18.57 -13.49
C PRO A 153 4.60 18.26 -12.63
N ALA A 154 4.46 18.18 -11.30
CA ALA A 154 5.57 17.96 -10.36
C ALA A 154 5.24 16.92 -9.26
N THR A 155 4.56 15.83 -9.58
CA THR A 155 4.37 14.73 -8.61
C THR A 155 5.55 13.77 -8.62
N ALA A 156 6.26 13.73 -7.49
CA ALA A 156 7.36 12.81 -7.24
C ALA A 156 6.95 11.68 -6.29
N MET A 157 7.42 10.47 -6.58
CA MET A 157 7.26 9.27 -5.76
C MET A 157 8.55 8.46 -5.77
N THR A 158 8.76 7.61 -4.77
CA THR A 158 9.87 6.65 -4.80
C THR A 158 9.33 5.22 -4.74
N PHE A 159 9.84 4.36 -5.61
CA PHE A 159 9.63 2.91 -5.58
C PHE A 159 10.98 2.22 -5.43
N LYS A 160 11.13 1.37 -4.43
CA LYS A 160 12.41 0.70 -4.16
C LYS A 160 12.28 -0.77 -3.77
N GLY A 161 13.12 -1.63 -4.35
CA GLY A 161 13.30 -3.00 -3.85
C GLY A 161 12.02 -3.82 -3.86
N LEU A 162 11.30 -3.85 -4.98
CA LEU A 162 10.12 -4.69 -5.13
C LEU A 162 9.94 -5.16 -6.57
N ASN A 163 9.16 -6.22 -6.73
CA ASN A 163 8.83 -6.79 -8.01
C ASN A 163 7.37 -6.54 -8.36
N THR A 164 7.10 -6.18 -9.63
CA THR A 164 5.72 -6.08 -10.13
C THR A 164 5.51 -7.06 -11.29
N PHE A 165 4.56 -7.97 -11.12
CA PHE A 165 4.16 -8.96 -12.11
C PHE A 165 2.85 -8.54 -12.77
N VAL A 166 2.82 -8.46 -14.09
CA VAL A 166 1.68 -7.98 -14.88
C VAL A 166 1.06 -9.14 -15.64
N HIS A 167 -0.10 -9.60 -15.20
CA HIS A 167 -0.70 -10.86 -15.68
C HIS A 167 -1.80 -10.70 -16.73
N THR A 168 -2.36 -9.50 -16.89
CA THR A 168 -3.46 -9.26 -17.84
C THR A 168 -2.97 -8.61 -19.14
N GLN A 169 -3.43 -9.09 -20.28
CA GLN A 169 -3.13 -8.48 -21.58
C GLN A 169 -3.53 -6.99 -21.62
N ASN A 170 -2.75 -6.16 -22.33
CA ASN A 170 -3.00 -4.72 -22.46
C ASN A 170 -2.97 -3.96 -21.12
N THR A 171 -2.20 -4.42 -20.14
CA THR A 171 -2.03 -3.73 -18.84
C THR A 171 -0.58 -3.34 -18.59
N ARG A 172 -0.35 -2.53 -17.54
CA ARG A 172 0.94 -1.90 -17.27
C ARG A 172 1.33 -2.01 -15.80
N ALA A 173 2.63 -2.11 -15.50
CA ALA A 173 3.10 -2.06 -14.12
C ALA A 173 2.99 -0.63 -13.58
N TYR A 174 3.59 0.34 -14.27
CA TYR A 174 3.61 1.74 -13.85
C TYR A 174 2.98 2.64 -14.92
N THR A 175 1.99 3.43 -14.53
CA THR A 175 1.44 4.52 -15.33
C THR A 175 2.14 5.81 -14.96
N LEU A 176 3.03 6.30 -15.82
CA LEU A 176 3.82 7.51 -15.62
C LEU A 176 3.07 8.84 -15.83
N THR A 177 1.79 8.80 -16.23
CA THR A 177 0.98 10.01 -16.44
C THR A 177 0.90 10.84 -15.17
N GLY A 178 1.43 12.07 -15.22
CA GLY A 178 1.47 12.97 -14.07
C GLY A 178 2.60 12.70 -13.07
N MET A 179 3.56 11.82 -13.37
CA MET A 179 4.76 11.63 -12.56
C MET A 179 5.98 12.32 -13.18
N SER A 180 6.48 13.35 -12.51
CA SER A 180 7.70 14.05 -12.87
C SER A 180 8.58 14.05 -11.61
N PHE A 181 9.86 13.69 -11.73
CA PHE A 181 10.80 13.54 -10.60
C PHE A 181 10.65 12.28 -9.73
N SER A 182 9.95 11.24 -10.18
CA SER A 182 9.91 9.98 -9.42
C SER A 182 11.22 9.20 -9.52
N ARG A 183 11.53 8.44 -8.47
CA ARG A 183 12.71 7.58 -8.37
C ARG A 183 12.31 6.12 -8.32
N PHE A 184 12.94 5.33 -9.16
CA PHE A 184 12.77 3.89 -9.25
C PHE A 184 14.15 3.26 -8.99
N ASP A 185 14.26 2.44 -7.96
CA ASP A 185 15.53 1.87 -7.50
C ASP A 185 15.40 0.37 -7.21
N ASN A 186 16.24 -0.46 -7.84
CA ASN A 186 16.24 -1.91 -7.62
C ASN A 186 14.85 -2.56 -7.81
N LEU A 187 14.25 -2.35 -8.99
CA LEU A 187 12.93 -2.88 -9.33
C LEU A 187 13.03 -3.92 -10.44
N PHE A 188 12.24 -4.99 -10.33
CA PHE A 188 12.03 -5.93 -11.43
C PHE A 188 10.57 -5.95 -11.85
N VAL A 189 10.31 -5.75 -13.15
CA VAL A 189 8.99 -5.86 -13.73
C VAL A 189 8.91 -7.11 -14.59
N HIS A 190 7.95 -7.96 -14.29
CA HIS A 190 7.70 -9.21 -15.00
C HIS A 190 6.41 -9.08 -15.79
N LEU A 191 6.55 -8.90 -17.10
CA LEU A 191 5.46 -8.92 -18.05
C LEU A 191 5.07 -10.39 -18.26
N ARG A 192 3.85 -10.79 -17.86
CA ARG A 192 3.38 -12.18 -17.93
C ARG A 192 2.33 -12.41 -19.01
N SER A 193 1.97 -11.37 -19.75
CA SER A 193 0.99 -11.42 -20.84
C SER A 193 1.41 -10.52 -22.00
N PRO A 194 1.01 -10.82 -23.26
CA PRO A 194 1.28 -9.96 -24.40
C PRO A 194 0.73 -8.54 -24.25
N ASN A 195 1.27 -7.60 -25.03
CA ASN A 195 0.86 -6.19 -25.06
C ASN A 195 0.87 -5.55 -23.66
N THR A 196 1.77 -5.98 -22.77
CA THR A 196 1.94 -5.36 -21.46
C THR A 196 3.15 -4.42 -21.47
N SER A 197 3.16 -3.45 -20.56
CA SER A 197 4.25 -2.47 -20.47
C SER A 197 4.74 -2.31 -19.05
N ALA A 198 6.06 -2.24 -18.86
CA ALA A 198 6.59 -1.95 -17.53
C ALA A 198 6.30 -0.51 -17.13
N TYR A 199 6.60 0.43 -18.02
CA TYR A 199 6.40 1.85 -17.80
C TYR A 199 5.62 2.41 -18.99
N TYR A 200 4.46 3.01 -18.72
CA TYR A 200 3.58 3.55 -19.76
C TYR A 200 3.19 4.98 -19.42
N GLY A 201 3.31 5.90 -20.37
CA GLY A 201 2.70 7.22 -20.29
C GLY A 201 2.23 7.67 -21.68
N PRO A 202 1.07 8.31 -21.84
CA PRO A 202 0.81 9.09 -23.04
C PRO A 202 1.60 10.41 -22.96
N ALA A 203 2.33 10.73 -24.03
CA ALA A 203 2.98 12.03 -24.25
C ALA A 203 1.95 13.02 -24.79
N ASN A 204 1.21 13.69 -23.91
CA ASN A 204 0.41 14.86 -24.30
C ASN A 204 1.22 16.18 -24.17
N GLY A 205 2.54 16.11 -24.32
CA GLY A 205 3.48 17.25 -24.17
C GLY A 205 3.94 17.52 -22.73
N GLU A 206 3.18 17.06 -21.73
CA GLU A 206 3.59 16.98 -20.32
C GLU A 206 4.25 15.62 -20.05
N SER A 207 5.29 15.29 -20.82
CA SER A 207 6.03 14.04 -20.62
C SER A 207 6.49 13.92 -19.17
N PRO A 208 6.57 12.70 -18.62
CA PRO A 208 7.08 12.48 -17.27
C PRO A 208 8.57 12.88 -17.20
N TYR A 209 8.84 14.15 -16.89
CA TYR A 209 10.19 14.70 -16.91
C TYR A 209 10.97 14.23 -15.67
N TYR A 210 12.27 13.95 -15.86
CA TYR A 210 13.23 13.71 -14.77
C TYR A 210 12.96 12.50 -13.86
N ASN A 211 12.31 11.45 -14.36
CA ASN A 211 12.26 10.19 -13.63
C ASN A 211 13.62 9.48 -13.68
N VAL A 212 14.10 8.99 -12.55
CA VAL A 212 15.39 8.31 -12.43
C VAL A 212 15.16 6.83 -12.20
N PHE A 213 15.76 5.99 -13.05
CA PHE A 213 15.75 4.54 -12.93
C PHE A 213 17.16 4.06 -12.62
N THR A 214 17.32 3.39 -11.49
CA THR A 214 18.59 2.79 -11.05
C THR A 214 18.37 1.32 -10.78
N ASN A 215 19.19 0.44 -11.38
CA ASN A 215 19.08 -1.02 -11.22
C ASN A 215 17.67 -1.56 -11.48
N CYS A 216 16.98 -1.01 -12.48
CA CYS A 216 15.62 -1.41 -12.84
C CYS A 216 15.65 -2.31 -14.07
N HIS A 217 14.90 -3.41 -14.02
CA HIS A 217 14.83 -4.40 -15.10
C HIS A 217 13.38 -4.69 -15.46
N ALA A 218 13.08 -4.81 -16.74
CA ALA A 218 11.79 -5.27 -17.23
C ALA A 218 12.01 -6.46 -18.16
N SER A 219 11.22 -7.53 -17.99
CA SER A 219 11.34 -8.76 -18.78
C SER A 219 9.99 -9.44 -18.95
N GLY A 220 9.83 -10.23 -20.01
CA GLY A 220 8.58 -10.91 -20.37
C GLY A 220 8.25 -10.70 -21.84
N PRO A 221 7.09 -11.14 -22.34
CA PRO A 221 6.89 -11.33 -23.77
C PRO A 221 7.00 -10.04 -24.59
N GLY A 222 6.99 -8.85 -23.96
CA GLY A 222 6.99 -7.58 -24.68
C GLY A 222 5.74 -7.47 -25.56
N GLY A 223 5.59 -6.38 -26.29
CA GLY A 223 4.61 -6.31 -27.38
C GLY A 223 5.20 -6.88 -28.67
N ASP A 224 4.34 -7.24 -29.62
CA ASP A 224 4.73 -7.52 -31.02
C ASP A 224 4.98 -6.22 -31.85
N SER A 225 5.07 -5.04 -31.21
CA SER A 225 5.21 -3.75 -31.87
C SER A 225 5.86 -2.69 -31.00
#